data_AF-A0A3B8LFV9-F1
#
_entry.id   AF-A0A3B8LFV9-F1
#
_cell.length_a   1.000
_cell.length_b   1.000
_cell.length_c   1.000
_cell.angle_alpha   90.00
_cell.angle_beta   90.00
_cell.angle_gamma   90.00
#
_symmetry.space_group_name_H-M   'P 1'
#
loop_
_entity.id
_entity.type
_entity.pdbx_description
1 polymer ?
#
loop_
_entity_poly.entity_id
_entity_poly.type
_entity_poly.pdbx_seq_one_letter_code
_entity_poly.pdbx_strand_id
1 'polypeptide(L)' 'MELHVLGADGGELLGYKPSGFLFGGKLLLDAGSICSALSLDEILAIDHIFISH' A
#
# COMPACT_ATOMS: atom_id res chain seq x y z
N MET A 1 -14.60 -4.72 8.35
CA MET A 1 -13.16 -4.42 8.35
C MET A 1 -12.62 -4.92 7.02
N GLU A 2 -12.01 -4.05 6.23
CA GLU A 2 -11.62 -4.33 4.84
C GLU A 2 -10.11 -4.16 4.68
N LEU A 3 -9.49 -5.08 3.93
CA LEU A 3 -8.07 -5.07 3.60
C LEU A 3 -7.92 -5.00 2.09
N HIS A 4 -7.22 -3.99 1.61
CA HIS A 4 -6.82 -3.86 0.21
C HIS A 4 -5.36 -4.27 0.07
N VAL A 5 -5.10 -5.29 -0.74
CA VAL A 5 -3.74 -5.71 -1.09
C VAL A 5 -3.28 -4.86 -2.28
N LEU A 6 -2.35 -3.94 -2.02
CA LEU A 6 -1.79 -3.06 -3.04
C LEU A 6 -0.62 -3.73 -3.77
N GLY A 7 0.12 -4.55 -3.04
CA GLY A 7 1.17 -5.42 -3.56
C GLY A 7 1.66 -6.41 -2.50
N ALA A 8 2.24 -7.52 -2.96
CA ALA A 8 2.65 -8.63 -2.11
C ALA A 8 3.89 -9.36 -2.66
N ASP A 9 4.63 -8.72 -3.57
CA ASP A 9 5.91 -9.22 -4.06
C ASP A 9 7.03 -8.83 -3.10
N GLY A 10 8.04 -9.70 -2.95
CA GLY A 10 9.21 -9.45 -2.11
C GLY A 10 10.22 -8.46 -2.70
N GLY A 11 10.02 -8.03 -3.95
CA GLY A 11 10.80 -6.99 -4.62
C GLY A 11 9.94 -6.26 -5.65
N GLU A 12 10.59 -5.74 -6.70
CA GLU A 12 9.91 -5.11 -7.83
C GLU A 12 10.12 -5.95 -9.08
N LEU A 13 9.20 -6.89 -9.32
CA LEU A 13 9.16 -7.72 -10.53
C LEU A 13 8.18 -7.12 -11.56
N LEU A 14 8.49 -7.22 -12.84
CA LEU A 14 7.63 -6.71 -13.92
C LEU A 14 6.21 -7.30 -13.82
N GLY A 15 5.22 -6.43 -13.69
CA GLY A 15 3.80 -6.80 -13.57
C GLY A 15 3.35 -7.14 -12.14
N TYR A 16 4.27 -7.16 -11.18
CA TYR A 16 4.01 -7.32 -9.76
C TYR A 16 4.37 -6.04 -9.01
N LYS A 17 3.86 -5.92 -7.78
CA LYS A 17 3.99 -4.73 -6.95
C LYS A 17 4.61 -5.14 -5.60
N PRO A 18 5.59 -4.37 -5.08
CA PRO A 18 6.20 -4.62 -3.77
C PRO A 18 5.18 -4.65 -2.62
N SER A 19 5.59 -5.01 -1.40
CA SER A 19 4.65 -5.06 -0.28
C SER A 19 3.93 -3.72 -0.02
N GLY A 20 2.62 -3.81 0.19
CA GLY A 20 1.77 -2.67 0.53
C GLY A 20 0.34 -3.11 0.79
N PHE A 21 -0.20 -2.75 1.96
CA PHE A 21 -1.53 -3.17 2.40
C PHE A 21 -2.27 -2.02 3.06
N LEU A 22 -3.48 -1.72 2.58
CA LEU A 22 -4.31 -0.64 3.09
C LEU A 22 -5.51 -1.21 3.87
N PHE A 23 -5.55 -0.94 5.17
CA PHE A 23 -6.63 -1.33 6.06
C PHE A 23 -7.63 -0.18 6.21
N GLY A 24 -8.87 -0.43 5.79
CA GLY A 24 -10.00 0.48 5.95
C GLY A 24 -9.79 1.87 5.32
N GLY A 25 -8.90 1.99 4.33
CA GLY A 25 -8.56 3.27 3.69
C GLY A 25 -7.74 4.23 4.57
N LYS A 26 -7.34 3.83 5.78
CA LYS A 26 -6.76 4.75 6.78
C LYS A 26 -5.39 4.34 7.32
N LEU A 27 -5.12 3.04 7.43
CA LEU A 27 -3.83 2.52 7.89
C LEU A 27 -3.13 1.78 6.77
N LEU A 28 -1.93 2.24 6.42
CA LEU A 28 -1.08 1.57 5.45
C LEU A 28 0.03 0.78 6.16
N LEU A 29 0.19 -0.50 5.79
CA LEU A 29 1.34 -1.32 6.15
C LEU A 29 2.25 -1.45 4.93
N ASP A 30 3.50 -1.03 5.09
CA ASP A 30 4.52 -0.88 4.04
C ASP A 30 4.11 0.05 2.88
N ALA A 31 5.12 0.68 2.28
CA ALA A 31 4.92 1.78 1.33
C ALA A 31 5.40 1.47 -0.10
N GLY A 32 5.74 0.21 -0.39
CA GLY A 32 6.41 -0.15 -1.65
C GLY A 32 5.55 0.01 -2.90
N SER A 33 4.22 0.06 -2.75
CA SER A 33 3.26 0.07 -3.86
C SER A 33 2.33 1.27 -3.91
N ILE A 34 2.50 2.26 -3.03
CA ILE A 34 1.55 3.37 -2.87
C ILE A 34 1.30 4.11 -4.18
N CYS A 35 2.35 4.68 -4.77
CA CYS A 35 2.23 5.59 -5.91
C CYS A 35 1.76 4.88 -7.20
N SER A 36 1.89 3.56 -7.27
CA SER A 36 1.48 2.77 -8.43
C SER A 36 0.12 2.07 -8.23
N ALA A 37 -0.41 2.05 -7.00
CA ALA A 37 -1.65 1.35 -6.66
C ALA A 37 -2.81 2.27 -6.27
N LEU A 38 -2.52 3.49 -5.79
CA LEU A 38 -3.52 4.42 -5.28
C LEU A 38 -3.52 5.74 -6.07
N SER A 39 -4.68 6.36 -6.15
CA SER A 39 -4.82 7.75 -6.59
C SER A 39 -4.29 8.73 -5.53
N LEU A 40 -4.05 9.99 -5.90
CA LEU A 40 -3.62 11.03 -4.97
C LEU A 40 -4.62 11.23 -3.82
N ASP A 41 -5.92 11.21 -4.10
CA ASP A 41 -6.96 11.41 -3.08
C ASP A 41 -6.99 10.26 -2.07
N GLU A 42 -6.81 9.01 -2.52
CA GLU A 42 -6.68 7.84 -1.64
C GLU A 42 -5.43 7.94 -0.76
N ILE A 43 -4.31 8.41 -1.32
CA ILE A 43 -3.06 8.62 -0.57
C ILE A 43 -3.26 9.69 0.51
N LEU A 44 -3.94 10.80 0.18
CA LEU A 44 -4.22 11.88 1.13
C LEU A 44 -5.21 11.49 2.23
N ALA A 45 -6.00 10.43 2.04
CA ALA A 45 -6.94 9.92 3.04
C ALA A 45 -6.29 9.01 4.10
N ILE A 46 -5.06 8.55 3.87
CA ILE A 46 -4.30 7.70 4.80
C ILE A 46 -3.89 8.52 6.02
N ASP A 47 -4.24 8.05 7.21
CA ASP A 47 -3.93 8.72 8.47
C ASP A 47 -2.61 8.21 9.09
N HIS A 48 -2.27 6.94 8.82
CA HIS A 48 -1.12 6.27 9.42
C HIS A 48 -0.38 5.39 8.43
N ILE A 49 0.95 5.42 8.49
CA ILE A 49 1.84 4.52 7.75
C ILE A 49 2.72 3.80 8.75
N PHE A 50 2.73 2.48 8.67
CA PHE A 50 3.64 1.62 9.42
C PHE A 50 4.59 0.92 8.46
N ILE A 51 5.89 1.16 8.63
CA ILE A 51 6.95 0.54 7.83
C ILE A 51 7.55 -0.60 8.64
N SER A 52 7.50 -1.81 8.10
CA SER A 52 8.04 -2.98 8.79
C SER A 52 9.57 -2.98 8.86
N HIS A 53 10.24 -2.48 7.81
CA HIS A 53 11.71 -2.39 7.69
C HIS A 53 12.15 -1.36 6.65
#